data_AF-A0A7C1YP23-F1
#
_entry.id   AF-A0A7C1YP23-F1
#
_cell.length_a   1.000
_cell.length_b   1.000
_cell.length_c   1.000
_cell.angle_alpha   90.00
_cell.angle_beta   90.00
_cell.angle_gamma   90.00
#
_symmetry.space_group_name_H-M   'P 1'
#
loop_
_entity.id
_entity.type
_entity.pdbx_description
1 polymer ?
#
loop_
_entity_poly.entity_id
_entity_poly.type
_entity_poly.pdbx_seq_one_letter_code
_entity_poly.pdbx_strand_id
1 'polypeptide(L)'
;AIKGYSSDIISDRAVAWMKESRDSSKPFFMYLSYDAVHIRVAAADKYERLYDTGDARKDAYYANVTHVDAAIGRVVEAVDRMGLKNDTIIFFSSDNGPDVLGCWDATYFCYGTSYPLAGQKYQLYEGGIRVPGMVRWPGTIAPGLSDEPNSTLDVLPTLCDLAGASRPADRAIDGASMADHLLTGKPIRRKHPLYWQYEYPREYEVTGLGYERRLDGRKARSDELRPHVAIRSGDYVLLGYHTKRFEFPKKFRLFDVVNDQEQKRDLAARDRTRFEAMKSQMEAMYRDVNADRLRTARAIESGE
;
A
#
# COMPACT_ATOMS: atom_id res chain seq x y z
N ALA A 1 13.34 -28.41 -6.88
CA ALA A 1 13.22 -27.02 -6.38
C ALA A 1 13.54 -26.05 -7.51
N ILE A 2 12.80 -24.95 -7.62
CA ILE A 2 13.12 -23.85 -8.56
C ILE A 2 14.38 -23.16 -8.05
N LYS A 3 15.36 -22.89 -8.92
CA LYS A 3 16.63 -22.25 -8.58
C LYS A 3 16.62 -20.79 -9.05
N GLY A 4 17.19 -19.89 -8.26
CA GLY A 4 17.34 -18.47 -8.58
C GLY A 4 16.71 -17.55 -7.52
N TYR A 5 16.88 -16.24 -7.72
CA TYR A 5 16.23 -15.23 -6.88
C TYR A 5 14.79 -15.05 -7.31
N SER A 6 13.88 -14.94 -6.34
CA SER A 6 12.43 -14.84 -6.60
C SER A 6 12.08 -13.67 -7.53
N SER A 7 12.68 -12.50 -7.32
CA SER A 7 12.51 -11.36 -8.23
C SER A 7 12.89 -11.67 -9.68
N ASP A 8 13.99 -12.39 -9.91
CA ASP A 8 14.38 -12.79 -11.26
C ASP A 8 13.44 -13.82 -11.85
N ILE A 9 13.05 -14.84 -11.07
CA ILE A 9 12.14 -15.89 -11.51
C ILE A 9 10.80 -15.29 -11.95
N ILE A 10 10.24 -14.36 -11.18
CA ILE A 10 8.95 -13.70 -11.51
C ILE A 10 9.08 -12.90 -12.81
N SER A 11 10.10 -12.05 -12.92
CA SER A 11 10.30 -11.23 -14.12
C SER A 11 10.60 -12.05 -15.36
N ASP A 12 11.44 -13.09 -15.25
CA ASP A 12 11.80 -13.94 -16.37
C ASP A 12 10.59 -14.74 -16.88
N ARG A 13 9.72 -15.20 -15.96
CA ARG A 13 8.46 -15.85 -16.33
C ARG A 13 7.48 -14.90 -17.00
N ALA A 14 7.38 -13.67 -16.51
CA ALA A 14 6.56 -12.63 -17.12
C ALA A 14 7.01 -12.32 -18.56
N VAL A 15 8.30 -12.10 -18.75
CA VAL A 15 8.89 -11.81 -20.06
C VAL A 15 8.76 -13.00 -21.02
N ALA A 16 9.05 -14.22 -20.55
CA ALA A 16 8.89 -15.43 -21.36
C ALA A 16 7.43 -15.60 -21.80
N TRP A 17 6.46 -15.44 -20.88
CA TRP A 17 5.05 -15.54 -21.23
C TRP A 17 4.64 -14.50 -22.29
N MET A 18 5.05 -13.23 -22.14
CA MET A 18 4.73 -12.17 -23.11
C MET A 18 5.30 -12.47 -24.50
N LYS A 19 6.48 -13.10 -24.55
CA LYS A 19 7.20 -13.40 -25.79
C LYS A 19 6.71 -14.67 -26.48
N GLU A 20 6.42 -15.71 -25.71
CA GLU A 20 6.27 -17.08 -26.21
C GLU A 20 4.83 -17.60 -26.14
N SER A 21 4.01 -17.06 -25.24
CA SER A 21 2.68 -17.62 -24.93
C SER A 21 1.53 -16.64 -25.13
N ARG A 22 1.79 -15.33 -25.19
CA ARG A 22 0.75 -14.31 -25.38
C ARG A 22 0.09 -14.45 -26.75
N ASP A 23 -1.24 -14.49 -26.76
CA ASP A 23 -2.05 -14.28 -27.96
C ASP A 23 -2.05 -12.80 -28.31
N SER A 24 -1.34 -12.42 -29.38
CA SER A 24 -1.20 -11.02 -29.79
C SER A 24 -2.50 -10.38 -30.28
N SER A 25 -3.56 -11.17 -30.51
CA SER A 25 -4.87 -10.66 -30.92
C SER A 25 -5.76 -10.25 -29.74
N LYS A 26 -5.35 -10.53 -28.50
CA LYS A 26 -6.14 -10.29 -27.29
C LYS A 26 -5.43 -9.38 -26.30
N PRO A 27 -6.17 -8.57 -25.53
CA PRO A 27 -5.60 -7.89 -24.37
C PRO A 27 -5.16 -8.92 -23.33
N PHE A 28 -4.22 -8.52 -22.47
CA PHE A 28 -3.77 -9.34 -21.35
C PHE A 28 -3.85 -8.58 -20.03
N PHE A 29 -3.98 -9.33 -18.95
CA PHE A 29 -3.81 -8.85 -17.59
C PHE A 29 -2.70 -9.68 -16.94
N MET A 30 -1.75 -9.00 -16.30
CA MET A 30 -0.63 -9.64 -15.63
C MET A 30 -0.47 -9.03 -14.24
N TYR A 31 -0.55 -9.88 -13.22
CA TYR A 31 -0.32 -9.51 -11.83
C TYR A 31 1.01 -10.09 -11.35
N LEU A 32 1.98 -9.22 -11.10
CA LEU A 32 3.34 -9.60 -10.68
C LEU A 32 3.53 -9.27 -9.20
N SER A 33 3.25 -10.25 -8.34
CA SER A 33 3.43 -10.11 -6.89
C SER A 33 4.84 -10.53 -6.48
N TYR A 34 5.77 -9.57 -6.47
CA TYR A 34 7.12 -9.79 -5.95
C TYR A 34 7.09 -10.05 -4.44
N ASP A 35 7.86 -11.03 -3.97
CA ASP A 35 8.06 -11.28 -2.53
C ASP A 35 9.04 -10.30 -1.90
N ALA A 36 9.97 -9.76 -2.69
CA ALA A 36 10.87 -8.72 -2.28
C ALA A 36 10.09 -7.43 -1.93
N VAL A 37 10.42 -6.72 -0.84
CA VAL A 37 11.57 -6.90 0.07
C VAL A 37 11.15 -7.45 1.45
N HIS A 38 10.17 -8.37 1.46
CA HIS A 38 9.67 -8.99 2.68
C HIS A 38 10.77 -9.75 3.45
N ILE A 39 10.49 -10.19 4.68
CA ILE A 39 11.44 -10.98 5.50
C ILE A 39 12.00 -12.18 4.70
N ARG A 40 13.23 -12.60 5.03
CA ARG A 40 14.13 -13.45 4.20
C ARG A 40 14.77 -12.66 3.05
N VAL A 41 15.42 -11.56 3.42
CA VAL A 41 16.19 -10.69 2.53
C VAL A 41 17.29 -11.49 1.84
N ALA A 42 17.31 -11.43 0.51
CA ALA A 42 18.34 -12.03 -0.32
C ALA A 42 18.47 -11.25 -1.63
N ALA A 43 19.69 -11.02 -2.09
CA ALA A 43 19.96 -10.38 -3.36
C ALA A 43 21.13 -11.08 -4.07
N ALA A 44 21.24 -10.90 -5.39
CA ALA A 44 22.42 -11.36 -6.11
C ALA A 44 23.66 -10.56 -5.71
N ASP A 45 24.83 -11.21 -5.65
CA ASP A 45 26.10 -10.59 -5.25
C ASP A 45 26.42 -9.28 -5.98
N LYS A 46 26.01 -9.18 -7.26
CA LYS A 46 26.22 -7.96 -8.05
C LYS A 46 25.49 -6.74 -7.49
N TYR A 47 24.37 -6.93 -6.79
CA TYR A 47 23.63 -5.88 -6.10
C TYR A 47 24.15 -5.67 -4.68
N GLU A 48 24.57 -6.73 -3.98
CA GLU A 48 25.17 -6.61 -2.64
C GLU A 48 26.44 -5.76 -2.67
N ARG A 49 27.28 -5.95 -3.70
CA ARG A 49 28.52 -5.17 -3.90
C ARG A 49 28.30 -3.66 -4.14
N LEU A 50 27.07 -3.19 -4.29
CA LEU A 50 26.75 -1.77 -4.44
C LEU A 50 26.69 -1.03 -3.11
N TYR A 51 26.70 -1.74 -1.99
CA TYR A 51 26.49 -1.18 -0.66
C TYR A 51 27.64 -1.54 0.29
N ASP A 52 28.11 -0.54 1.03
CA ASP A 52 29.11 -0.68 2.10
C ASP A 52 28.76 0.31 3.22
N THR A 53 27.65 0.06 3.91
CA THR A 53 27.18 0.94 4.99
C THR A 53 27.84 0.64 6.34
N GLY A 54 28.73 -0.34 6.38
CA GLY A 54 29.31 -0.88 7.61
C GLY A 54 28.39 -1.81 8.40
N ASP A 55 27.19 -2.09 7.89
CA ASP A 55 26.25 -3.09 8.44
C ASP A 55 25.75 -4.00 7.33
N ALA A 56 26.31 -5.21 7.26
CA ALA A 56 26.01 -6.18 6.20
C ALA A 56 24.50 -6.50 6.08
N ARG A 57 23.72 -6.39 7.15
CA ARG A 57 22.27 -6.63 7.10
C ARG A 57 21.53 -5.50 6.40
N LYS A 58 22.00 -4.27 6.61
CA LYS A 58 21.49 -3.07 5.95
C LYS A 58 21.86 -3.09 4.47
N ASP A 59 23.09 -3.47 4.16
CA ASP A 59 23.57 -3.64 2.79
C ASP A 59 22.75 -4.68 2.04
N ALA A 60 22.49 -5.85 2.64
CA ALA A 60 21.62 -6.87 2.08
C ALA A 60 20.19 -6.38 1.82
N TYR A 61 19.61 -5.58 2.72
CA TYR A 61 18.27 -5.02 2.54
C TYR A 61 18.22 -4.05 1.35
N TYR A 62 19.19 -3.14 1.24
CA TYR A 62 19.27 -2.20 0.13
C TYR A 62 19.57 -2.91 -1.20
N ALA A 63 20.41 -3.93 -1.17
CA ALA A 63 20.65 -4.80 -2.32
C ALA A 63 19.37 -5.49 -2.79
N ASN A 64 18.50 -5.95 -1.88
CA ASN A 64 17.24 -6.58 -2.25
C ASN A 64 16.26 -5.58 -2.89
N VAL A 65 16.21 -4.33 -2.40
CA VAL A 65 15.44 -3.25 -3.03
C VAL A 65 15.94 -2.99 -4.46
N THR A 66 17.25 -2.89 -4.66
CA THR A 66 17.84 -2.66 -5.98
C THR A 66 17.68 -3.86 -6.91
N HIS A 67 17.70 -5.08 -6.36
CA HIS A 67 17.45 -6.28 -7.14
C HIS A 67 16.02 -6.27 -7.70
N VAL A 68 15.00 -6.05 -6.87
CA VAL A 68 13.61 -6.03 -7.34
C VAL A 68 13.35 -4.88 -8.32
N ASP A 69 13.96 -3.70 -8.10
CA ASP A 69 13.91 -2.58 -9.05
C ASP A 69 14.46 -2.99 -10.43
N ALA A 70 15.65 -3.57 -10.47
CA ALA A 70 16.26 -4.07 -11.70
C ALA A 70 15.44 -5.21 -12.35
N ALA A 71 14.74 -6.02 -11.56
CA ALA A 71 13.85 -7.07 -12.05
C ALA A 71 12.60 -6.51 -12.72
N ILE A 72 11.93 -5.55 -12.06
CA ILE A 72 10.80 -4.81 -12.63
C ILE A 72 11.24 -4.07 -13.91
N GLY A 73 12.41 -3.44 -13.90
CA GLY A 73 12.99 -2.76 -15.06
C GLY A 73 13.06 -3.67 -16.29
N ARG A 74 13.46 -4.94 -16.14
CA ARG A 74 13.48 -5.91 -17.26
C ARG A 74 12.09 -6.17 -17.85
N VAL A 75 11.04 -6.21 -17.03
CA VAL A 75 9.65 -6.38 -17.49
C VAL A 75 9.21 -5.14 -18.27
N VAL A 76 9.44 -3.94 -17.72
CA VAL A 76 9.09 -2.66 -18.38
C VAL A 76 9.83 -2.52 -19.71
N GLU A 77 11.13 -2.82 -19.75
CA GLU A 77 11.91 -2.79 -20.98
C GLU A 77 11.44 -3.84 -22.00
N ALA A 78 10.98 -5.02 -21.56
CA ALA A 78 10.43 -6.03 -22.46
C ALA A 78 9.14 -5.53 -23.13
N VAL A 79 8.23 -4.91 -22.37
CA VAL A 79 7.02 -4.25 -22.90
C VAL A 79 7.41 -3.22 -23.97
N ASP A 80 8.42 -2.40 -23.70
CA ASP A 80 8.89 -1.38 -24.63
C ASP A 80 9.51 -1.98 -25.89
N ARG A 81 10.40 -2.98 -25.75
CA ARG A 81 11.07 -3.66 -26.88
C ARG A 81 10.11 -4.44 -27.76
N MET A 82 9.01 -4.93 -27.21
CA MET A 82 7.94 -5.62 -27.96
C MET A 82 6.97 -4.65 -28.64
N GLY A 83 7.17 -3.33 -28.51
CA GLY A 83 6.28 -2.32 -29.10
C GLY A 83 4.93 -2.17 -28.38
N LEU A 84 4.78 -2.73 -27.18
CA LEU A 84 3.52 -2.75 -26.43
C LEU A 84 3.28 -1.50 -25.58
N LYS A 85 4.29 -0.64 -25.44
CA LYS A 85 4.27 0.49 -24.50
C LYS A 85 3.06 1.44 -24.60
N ASN A 86 2.56 1.68 -25.81
CA ASN A 86 1.42 2.59 -26.01
C ASN A 86 0.06 1.90 -25.76
N ASP A 87 0.05 0.56 -25.65
CA ASP A 87 -1.13 -0.28 -25.47
C ASP A 87 -1.04 -1.09 -24.16
N THR A 88 -0.25 -0.62 -23.19
CA THR A 88 -0.08 -1.26 -21.89
C THR A 88 0.01 -0.21 -20.81
N ILE A 89 -0.96 -0.24 -19.90
CA ILE A 89 -0.89 0.50 -18.64
C ILE A 89 -0.18 -0.35 -17.59
N ILE A 90 0.78 0.24 -16.89
CA ILE A 90 1.52 -0.40 -15.80
C ILE A 90 1.19 0.35 -14.52
N PHE A 91 0.64 -0.38 -13.54
CA PHE A 91 0.49 0.09 -12.16
C PHE A 91 1.58 -0.55 -11.31
N PHE A 92 2.26 0.25 -10.51
CA PHE A 92 3.22 -0.20 -9.51
C PHE A 92 2.82 0.34 -8.15
N SER A 93 2.83 -0.53 -7.14
CA SER A 93 2.55 -0.19 -5.75
C SER A 93 3.24 -1.16 -4.79
N SER A 94 3.32 -0.80 -3.51
CA SER A 94 3.51 -1.74 -2.40
C SER A 94 2.15 -2.14 -1.80
N ASP A 95 2.09 -3.24 -1.05
CA ASP A 95 0.89 -3.71 -0.35
C ASP A 95 0.68 -3.04 1.02
N ASN A 96 1.77 -2.67 1.69
CA ASN A 96 1.78 -1.92 2.95
C ASN A 96 3.07 -1.11 3.12
N GLY A 97 3.11 -0.28 4.16
CA GLY A 97 4.33 0.36 4.65
C GLY A 97 5.41 -0.64 5.08
N PRO A 98 6.63 -0.18 5.34
CA PRO A 98 7.78 -1.06 5.54
C PRO A 98 7.78 -1.76 6.89
N ASP A 99 8.33 -2.98 6.92
CA ASP A 99 8.90 -3.53 8.15
C ASP A 99 10.20 -2.77 8.50
N VAL A 100 10.43 -2.55 9.80
CA VAL A 100 11.63 -1.91 10.33
C VAL A 100 12.46 -2.87 11.16
N LEU A 101 13.70 -2.47 11.44
CA LEU A 101 14.66 -3.30 12.15
C LEU A 101 14.18 -3.64 13.57
N GLY A 102 14.31 -4.91 13.94
CA GLY A 102 14.18 -5.39 15.31
C GLY A 102 12.75 -5.34 15.85
N CYS A 103 11.75 -5.42 14.98
CA CYS A 103 10.34 -5.56 15.36
C CYS A 103 10.00 -6.97 15.87
N TRP A 104 10.61 -7.98 15.24
CA TRP A 104 10.53 -9.42 15.51
C TRP A 104 11.91 -10.05 15.22
N ASP A 105 12.18 -11.26 15.71
CA ASP A 105 13.40 -12.00 15.38
C ASP A 105 13.61 -12.12 13.86
N ALA A 106 12.52 -12.33 13.11
CA ALA A 106 12.55 -12.45 11.64
C ALA A 106 12.87 -11.13 10.90
N THR A 107 12.84 -9.98 11.57
CA THR A 107 13.05 -8.65 10.97
C THR A 107 14.47 -8.11 11.15
N TYR A 108 15.41 -8.96 11.53
CA TYR A 108 16.80 -8.56 11.80
C TYR A 108 17.54 -8.02 10.56
N PHE A 109 17.03 -8.29 9.36
CA PHE A 109 17.49 -7.75 8.09
C PHE A 109 16.57 -6.66 7.52
N CYS A 110 15.49 -6.26 8.19
CA CYS A 110 14.55 -5.28 7.66
C CYS A 110 15.01 -3.86 7.96
N TYR A 111 15.42 -3.10 6.94
CA TYR A 111 15.88 -1.71 7.10
C TYR A 111 14.95 -0.67 6.44
N GLY A 112 13.70 -1.05 6.17
CA GLY A 112 12.71 -0.19 5.51
C GLY A 112 12.47 1.11 6.27
N THR A 113 12.09 2.15 5.54
CA THR A 113 11.84 3.48 6.10
C THR A 113 10.56 4.08 5.55
N SER A 114 9.73 4.60 6.44
CA SER A 114 8.55 5.39 6.13
C SER A 114 8.82 6.89 6.31
N TYR A 115 10.05 7.31 6.62
CA TYR A 115 10.36 8.71 6.93
C TYR A 115 9.89 9.70 5.85
N PRO A 116 9.29 10.84 6.23
CA PRO A 116 9.02 11.32 7.59
C PRO A 116 7.68 10.85 8.16
N LEU A 117 7.00 9.89 7.54
CA LEU A 117 5.66 9.49 7.93
C LEU A 117 5.64 8.78 9.28
N ALA A 118 4.57 9.01 10.06
CA ALA A 118 4.38 8.32 11.32
C ALA A 118 4.08 6.83 11.10
N GLY A 119 4.68 5.97 11.90
CA GLY A 119 4.38 4.54 11.92
C GLY A 119 4.95 3.74 10.75
N GLN A 120 4.52 2.49 10.64
CA GLN A 120 5.13 1.46 9.79
C GLN A 120 4.14 0.31 9.54
N LYS A 121 4.57 -0.78 8.90
CA LYS A 121 3.76 -2.01 8.73
C LYS A 121 3.04 -2.36 10.03
N TYR A 122 1.79 -2.83 9.90
CA TYR A 122 0.85 -3.16 10.98
C TYR A 122 0.23 -1.96 11.73
N GLN A 123 0.42 -0.73 11.25
CA GLN A 123 -0.13 0.47 11.86
C GLN A 123 -0.94 1.27 10.83
N LEU A 124 -2.04 1.89 11.26
CA LEU A 124 -2.87 2.76 10.40
C LEU A 124 -2.42 4.23 10.38
N TYR A 125 -1.20 4.50 10.83
CA TYR A 125 -0.55 5.79 10.59
C TYR A 125 -0.06 5.87 9.14
N GLU A 126 0.23 7.08 8.64
CA GLU A 126 0.64 7.33 7.25
C GLU A 126 1.77 6.38 6.79
N GLY A 127 2.79 6.15 7.61
CA GLY A 127 3.92 5.28 7.28
C GLY A 127 3.59 3.79 7.20
N GLY A 128 2.41 3.36 7.64
CA GLY A 128 1.94 1.98 7.48
C GLY A 128 0.99 1.77 6.30
N ILE A 129 0.30 2.81 5.83
CA ILE A 129 -0.72 2.72 4.77
C ILE A 129 -0.38 3.51 3.49
N ARG A 130 0.48 4.53 3.58
CA ARG A 130 0.95 5.30 2.44
C ARG A 130 2.18 4.63 1.85
N VAL A 131 2.08 4.25 0.59
CA VAL A 131 3.07 3.45 -0.13
C VAL A 131 3.48 4.13 -1.43
N PRO A 132 4.63 3.74 -2.03
CA PRO A 132 4.98 4.17 -3.39
C PRO A 132 3.86 3.79 -4.37
N GLY A 133 3.50 4.69 -5.27
CA GLY A 133 2.51 4.46 -6.32
C GLY A 133 2.95 5.10 -7.62
N MET A 134 2.96 4.33 -8.71
CA MET A 134 3.30 4.82 -10.05
C MET A 134 2.34 4.23 -11.08
N VAL A 135 1.94 5.06 -12.05
CA VAL A 135 1.15 4.62 -13.20
C VAL A 135 1.84 5.08 -14.48
N ARG A 136 2.05 4.16 -15.42
CA ARG A 136 2.72 4.43 -16.69
C ARG A 136 1.83 3.97 -17.85
N TRP A 137 1.49 4.90 -18.75
CA TRP A 137 0.87 4.59 -20.05
C TRP A 137 1.30 5.64 -21.10
N PRO A 138 2.47 5.46 -21.74
CA PRO A 138 3.02 6.39 -22.72
C PRO A 138 2.03 6.74 -23.83
N GLY A 139 1.96 8.03 -24.17
CA GLY A 139 1.04 8.57 -25.19
C GLY A 139 -0.39 8.80 -24.70
N THR A 140 -0.74 8.28 -23.52
CA THR A 140 -2.09 8.38 -22.94
C THR A 140 -2.10 9.17 -21.63
N ILE A 141 -1.19 8.85 -20.71
CA ILE A 141 -1.03 9.56 -19.43
C ILE A 141 0.13 10.55 -19.55
N ALA A 142 -0.14 11.81 -19.22
CA ALA A 142 0.89 12.85 -19.19
C ALA A 142 1.90 12.58 -18.06
N PRO A 143 3.22 12.68 -18.31
CA PRO A 143 4.22 12.58 -17.25
C PRO A 143 4.03 13.68 -16.20
N GLY A 144 4.08 13.33 -14.91
CA GLY A 144 3.92 14.30 -13.84
C GLY A 144 3.87 13.67 -12.45
N LEU A 145 3.66 14.52 -11.45
CA LEU A 145 3.39 14.14 -10.07
C LEU A 145 1.92 14.42 -9.76
N SER A 146 1.31 13.58 -8.92
CA SER A 146 -0.04 13.79 -8.42
C SER A 146 -0.08 13.60 -6.91
N ASP A 147 -0.66 14.58 -6.23
CA ASP A 147 -0.95 14.53 -4.79
C ASP A 147 -2.40 14.10 -4.51
N GLU A 148 -3.15 13.71 -5.55
CA GLU A 148 -4.54 13.30 -5.43
C GLU A 148 -4.65 11.99 -4.60
N PRO A 149 -5.38 12.00 -3.46
CA PRO A 149 -5.48 10.83 -2.59
C PRO A 149 -6.14 9.63 -3.28
N ASN A 150 -5.48 8.48 -3.22
CA ASN A 150 -5.97 7.23 -3.79
C ASN A 150 -5.59 5.99 -2.97
N SER A 151 -6.15 4.85 -3.35
CA SER A 151 -6.02 3.55 -2.70
C SER A 151 -5.90 2.43 -3.74
N THR A 152 -5.30 1.31 -3.38
CA THR A 152 -5.25 0.11 -4.22
C THR A 152 -6.66 -0.43 -4.57
N LEU A 153 -7.68 -0.12 -3.75
CA LEU A 153 -9.08 -0.44 -4.05
C LEU A 153 -9.60 0.26 -5.31
N ASP A 154 -8.97 1.37 -5.71
CA ASP A 154 -9.35 2.15 -6.89
C ASP A 154 -8.89 1.49 -8.19
N VAL A 155 -7.94 0.55 -8.13
CA VAL A 155 -7.41 -0.13 -9.33
C VAL A 155 -8.51 -0.90 -10.05
N LEU A 156 -9.35 -1.65 -9.33
CA LEU A 156 -10.44 -2.43 -9.94
C LEU A 156 -11.42 -1.55 -10.75
N PRO A 157 -12.09 -0.53 -10.17
CA PRO A 157 -12.99 0.31 -10.94
C PRO A 157 -12.27 1.11 -12.04
N THR A 158 -11.00 1.48 -11.84
CA THR A 158 -10.19 2.13 -12.88
C THR A 158 -9.98 1.21 -14.08
N LEU A 159 -9.59 -0.05 -13.85
CA LEU A 159 -9.39 -1.03 -14.92
C LEU A 159 -10.70 -1.36 -15.63
N CYS A 160 -11.82 -1.48 -14.90
CA CYS A 160 -13.13 -1.65 -15.52
C CYS A 160 -13.47 -0.51 -16.48
N ASP A 161 -13.31 0.75 -16.03
CA ASP A 161 -13.64 1.91 -16.85
C ASP A 161 -12.71 2.03 -18.07
N LEU A 162 -11.40 1.80 -17.91
CA LEU A 162 -10.42 1.85 -19.00
C LEU A 162 -10.60 0.71 -20.02
N ALA A 163 -11.03 -0.47 -19.57
CA ALA A 163 -11.28 -1.62 -20.44
C ALA A 163 -12.70 -1.65 -21.03
N GLY A 164 -13.58 -0.70 -20.67
CA GLY A 164 -14.99 -0.72 -21.03
C GLY A 164 -15.77 -1.91 -20.46
N ALA A 165 -15.30 -2.47 -19.33
CA ALA A 165 -15.90 -3.62 -18.68
C ALA A 165 -16.91 -3.20 -17.60
N SER A 166 -17.98 -3.98 -17.44
CA SER A 166 -18.93 -3.81 -16.33
C SER A 166 -18.28 -4.17 -15.00
N ARG A 167 -18.61 -3.40 -13.96
CA ARG A 167 -18.23 -3.73 -12.57
C ARG A 167 -19.13 -4.87 -12.05
N PRO A 168 -18.65 -5.69 -11.10
CA PRO A 168 -19.51 -6.66 -10.42
C PRO A 168 -20.71 -5.95 -9.77
N ALA A 169 -21.91 -6.49 -9.98
CA ALA A 169 -23.16 -5.95 -9.43
C ALA A 169 -23.64 -6.69 -8.17
N ASP A 170 -22.96 -7.78 -7.80
CA ASP A 170 -23.28 -8.68 -6.69
C ASP A 170 -22.65 -8.26 -5.36
N ARG A 171 -21.83 -7.21 -5.35
CA ARG A 171 -21.10 -6.73 -4.18
C ARG A 171 -20.86 -5.22 -4.23
N ALA A 172 -20.62 -4.62 -3.07
CA ALA A 172 -20.17 -3.23 -2.99
C ALA A 172 -18.75 -3.09 -3.58
N ILE A 173 -18.49 -1.96 -4.23
CA ILE A 173 -17.17 -1.58 -4.73
C ILE A 173 -16.79 -0.27 -4.05
N ASP A 174 -15.88 -0.33 -3.09
CA ASP A 174 -15.47 0.82 -2.27
C ASP A 174 -14.54 1.79 -3.00
N GLY A 175 -13.81 1.28 -4.00
CA GLY A 175 -12.90 2.08 -4.80
C GLY A 175 -13.62 3.09 -5.71
N ALA A 176 -12.94 4.18 -6.02
CA ALA A 176 -13.33 5.14 -7.04
C ALA A 176 -12.40 5.05 -8.24
N SER A 177 -12.95 5.18 -9.44
CA SER A 177 -12.13 5.15 -10.65
C SER A 177 -11.22 6.37 -10.74
N MET A 178 -9.95 6.12 -11.05
CA MET A 178 -8.92 7.13 -11.30
C MET A 178 -8.83 7.50 -12.78
N ALA A 179 -9.64 6.91 -13.67
CA ALA A 179 -9.50 7.07 -15.12
C ALA A 179 -9.52 8.55 -15.55
N ASP A 180 -10.52 9.32 -15.12
CA ASP A 180 -10.60 10.76 -15.42
C ASP A 180 -9.36 11.53 -14.92
N HIS A 181 -8.86 11.17 -13.74
CA HIS A 181 -7.66 11.78 -13.16
C HIS A 181 -6.42 11.48 -14.00
N LEU A 182 -6.21 10.20 -14.35
CA LEU A 182 -5.07 9.76 -15.14
C LEU A 182 -5.07 10.34 -16.56
N LEU A 183 -6.25 10.48 -17.18
CA LEU A 183 -6.40 10.92 -18.57
C LEU A 183 -6.48 12.44 -18.72
N THR A 184 -7.01 13.15 -17.73
CA THR A 184 -7.33 14.59 -17.87
C THR A 184 -6.87 15.46 -16.70
N GLY A 185 -6.29 14.87 -15.64
CA GLY A 185 -5.86 15.59 -14.44
C GLY A 185 -7.01 16.07 -13.54
N LYS A 186 -8.26 15.67 -13.81
CA LYS A 186 -9.41 16.03 -12.96
C LYS A 186 -9.32 15.36 -11.59
N PRO A 187 -9.87 15.95 -10.51
CA PRO A 187 -9.93 15.29 -9.21
C PRO A 187 -10.70 13.97 -9.25
N ILE A 188 -10.32 13.00 -8.41
CA ILE A 188 -11.01 11.72 -8.31
C ILE A 188 -12.34 11.94 -7.60
N ARG A 189 -13.43 11.54 -8.26
CA ARG A 189 -14.77 11.66 -7.69
C ARG A 189 -15.07 10.47 -6.79
N ARG A 190 -14.97 10.68 -5.47
CA ARG A 190 -15.26 9.66 -4.45
C ARG A 190 -16.59 9.94 -3.77
N LYS A 191 -17.37 8.88 -3.51
CA LYS A 191 -18.62 8.95 -2.72
C LYS A 191 -18.37 8.89 -1.22
N HIS A 192 -17.30 8.21 -0.82
CA HIS A 192 -16.92 7.99 0.58
C HIS A 192 -15.46 8.37 0.78
N PRO A 193 -15.07 8.77 2.01
CA PRO A 193 -13.67 8.85 2.42
C PRO A 193 -12.93 7.53 2.16
N LEU A 194 -11.61 7.57 2.05
CA LEU A 194 -10.81 6.34 2.09
C LEU A 194 -10.93 5.74 3.51
N TYR A 195 -10.95 4.41 3.61
CA TYR A 195 -11.17 3.69 4.87
C TYR A 195 -10.20 2.53 5.03
N TRP A 196 -9.70 2.38 6.25
CA TRP A 196 -8.90 1.24 6.67
C TRP A 196 -9.43 0.73 8.00
N GLN A 197 -9.49 -0.60 8.14
CA GLN A 197 -9.75 -1.26 9.41
C GLN A 197 -8.77 -2.40 9.61
N TYR A 198 -8.07 -2.38 10.73
CA TYR A 198 -7.06 -3.35 11.08
C TYR A 198 -7.29 -3.86 12.50
N GLU A 199 -7.73 -5.11 12.59
CA GLU A 199 -8.26 -5.75 13.80
C GLU A 199 -7.34 -6.90 14.22
N TYR A 200 -6.06 -6.66 14.44
CA TYR A 200 -5.09 -7.73 14.72
C TYR A 200 -4.94 -8.02 16.22
N PRO A 201 -4.62 -9.25 16.66
CA PRO A 201 -4.44 -9.54 18.08
C PRO A 201 -3.23 -8.80 18.66
N ARG A 202 -3.32 -8.43 19.95
CA ARG A 202 -2.27 -7.66 20.66
C ARG A 202 -0.90 -8.36 20.70
N GLU A 203 -0.85 -9.68 20.54
CA GLU A 203 0.40 -10.45 20.50
C GLU A 203 1.32 -10.06 19.33
N TYR A 204 0.78 -9.41 18.31
CA TYR A 204 1.53 -8.80 17.22
C TYR A 204 1.76 -7.30 17.47
N GLU A 205 2.05 -6.95 18.72
CA GLU A 205 2.58 -5.66 19.10
C GLU A 205 3.99 -5.42 18.52
N VAL A 206 4.00 -4.90 17.29
CA VAL A 206 5.13 -4.28 16.59
C VAL A 206 5.93 -3.34 17.50
N THR A 207 7.10 -3.77 17.94
CA THR A 207 8.04 -2.98 18.76
C THR A 207 9.39 -2.94 18.05
N GLY A 208 9.49 -2.13 17.00
CA GLY A 208 10.74 -1.98 16.24
C GLY A 208 11.66 -0.92 16.80
N LEU A 209 12.91 -0.92 16.33
CA LEU A 209 13.76 0.27 16.47
C LEU A 209 13.11 1.46 15.74
N GLY A 210 12.33 1.23 14.68
CA GLY A 210 11.75 2.31 13.89
C GLY A 210 12.83 3.08 13.13
N TYR A 211 12.42 4.04 12.30
CA TYR A 211 13.38 4.92 11.65
C TYR A 211 13.97 5.95 12.62
N GLU A 212 13.15 6.58 13.46
CA GLU A 212 13.59 7.63 14.40
C GLU A 212 14.76 7.15 15.28
N ARG A 213 14.65 5.95 15.89
CA ARG A 213 15.73 5.41 16.73
C ARG A 213 17.01 5.14 15.95
N ARG A 214 16.92 4.78 14.67
CA ARG A 214 18.09 4.55 13.81
C ARG A 214 18.81 5.85 13.43
N LEU A 215 18.08 6.95 13.31
CA LEU A 215 18.65 8.25 12.95
C LEU A 215 19.20 9.02 14.15
N ASP A 216 18.40 9.16 15.20
CA ASP A 216 18.66 10.11 16.28
C ASP A 216 18.47 9.53 17.68
N GLY A 217 18.30 8.21 17.77
CA GLY A 217 18.18 7.49 19.04
C GLY A 217 16.83 7.65 19.74
N ARG A 218 15.88 8.42 19.18
CA ARG A 218 14.52 8.54 19.76
C ARG A 218 13.80 7.20 19.67
N LYS A 219 13.20 6.75 20.77
CA LYS A 219 12.35 5.55 20.75
C LYS A 219 11.18 5.79 19.80
N ALA A 220 10.86 4.77 18.98
CA ALA A 220 9.63 4.76 18.21
C ALA A 220 8.43 5.06 19.11
N ARG A 221 7.41 5.77 18.60
CA ARG A 221 6.18 6.05 19.35
C ARG A 221 5.60 4.77 19.91
N SER A 222 5.68 4.61 21.22
CA SER A 222 4.93 3.60 21.97
C SER A 222 3.56 4.19 22.28
N ASP A 223 2.73 4.42 21.25
CA ASP A 223 1.33 4.72 21.55
C ASP A 223 0.75 3.47 22.25
N GLU A 224 0.34 3.61 23.51
CA GLU A 224 -0.22 2.52 24.34
C GLU A 224 -1.43 1.83 23.67
N LEU A 225 -2.08 2.52 22.72
CA LEU A 225 -3.15 2.02 21.87
C LEU A 225 -2.90 2.44 20.42
N ARG A 226 -2.99 1.48 19.50
CA ARG A 226 -2.85 1.71 18.05
C ARG A 226 -4.18 2.10 17.42
N PRO A 227 -4.15 2.83 16.29
CA PRO A 227 -5.35 3.04 15.51
C PRO A 227 -5.80 1.70 14.89
N HIS A 228 -7.08 1.39 15.04
CA HIS A 228 -7.71 0.18 14.50
C HIS A 228 -8.65 0.49 13.33
N VAL A 229 -9.12 1.73 13.26
CA VAL A 229 -9.91 2.25 12.16
C VAL A 229 -9.30 3.58 11.74
N ALA A 230 -9.18 3.83 10.46
CA ALA A 230 -8.76 5.11 9.93
C ALA A 230 -9.66 5.52 8.76
N ILE A 231 -9.99 6.80 8.67
CA ILE A 231 -10.54 7.37 7.44
C ILE A 231 -9.74 8.57 6.98
N ARG A 232 -9.62 8.77 5.66
CA ARG A 232 -9.04 9.96 5.05
C ARG A 232 -10.07 10.70 4.21
N SER A 233 -10.25 11.99 4.51
CA SER A 233 -11.11 12.90 3.76
C SER A 233 -10.32 14.17 3.42
N GLY A 234 -9.97 14.32 2.13
CA GLY A 234 -9.04 15.34 1.68
C GLY A 234 -7.68 15.24 2.40
N ASP A 235 -7.27 16.35 3.01
CA ASP A 235 -5.99 16.49 3.71
C ASP A 235 -5.99 15.89 5.12
N TYR A 236 -7.14 15.44 5.61
CA TYR A 236 -7.32 15.05 7.00
C TYR A 236 -7.49 13.55 7.16
N VAL A 237 -6.85 13.01 8.20
CA VAL A 237 -7.01 11.64 8.66
C VAL A 237 -7.58 11.62 10.07
N LEU A 238 -8.67 10.88 10.26
CA LEU A 238 -9.21 10.55 11.57
C LEU A 238 -8.81 9.12 11.92
N LEU A 239 -8.15 8.97 13.07
CA LEU A 239 -7.75 7.68 13.63
C LEU A 239 -8.66 7.32 14.79
N GLY A 240 -9.17 6.08 14.79
CA GLY A 240 -10.03 5.51 15.82
C GLY A 240 -9.31 4.39 16.57
N TYR A 241 -9.43 4.41 17.90
CA TYR A 241 -8.77 3.49 18.82
C TYR A 241 -9.81 2.78 19.69
N HIS A 242 -9.72 1.46 19.81
CA HIS A 242 -10.53 0.64 20.71
C HIS A 242 -9.66 -0.34 21.51
N THR A 243 -10.24 -0.90 22.57
CA THR A 243 -9.58 -1.91 23.42
C THR A 243 -10.03 -3.33 23.15
N LYS A 244 -11.15 -3.50 22.43
CA LYS A 244 -11.77 -4.79 22.08
C LYS A 244 -11.94 -4.87 20.57
N ARG A 245 -11.51 -6.00 19.97
CA ARG A 245 -11.64 -6.24 18.53
C ARG A 245 -13.09 -6.16 18.09
N PHE A 246 -13.32 -5.59 16.91
CA PHE A 246 -14.64 -5.40 16.32
C PHE A 246 -15.61 -4.58 17.20
N GLU A 247 -15.08 -3.69 18.04
CA GLU A 247 -15.86 -2.64 18.71
C GLU A 247 -15.58 -1.29 18.07
N PHE A 248 -16.63 -0.48 17.87
CA PHE A 248 -16.44 0.87 17.34
C PHE A 248 -15.49 1.67 18.25
N PRO A 249 -14.49 2.38 17.69
CA PRO A 249 -13.59 3.22 18.44
C PRO A 249 -14.25 4.13 19.48
N LYS A 250 -13.60 4.24 20.65
CA LYS A 250 -14.02 5.15 21.74
C LYS A 250 -13.08 6.33 21.93
N LYS A 251 -11.84 6.20 21.46
CA LYS A 251 -10.83 7.27 21.46
C LYS A 251 -10.48 7.58 20.01
N PHE A 252 -10.19 8.86 19.74
CA PHE A 252 -9.96 9.34 18.40
C PHE A 252 -8.86 10.41 18.38
N ARG A 253 -8.15 10.52 17.26
CA ARG A 253 -7.18 11.60 16.99
C ARG A 253 -7.34 12.06 15.55
N LEU A 254 -7.30 13.37 15.33
CA LEU A 254 -7.48 13.99 14.00
C LEU A 254 -6.18 14.68 13.58
N PHE A 255 -5.71 14.44 12.37
CA PHE A 255 -4.49 15.03 11.83
C PHE A 255 -4.73 15.65 10.46
N ASP A 256 -4.07 16.78 10.19
CA ASP A 256 -3.86 17.31 8.84
C ASP A 256 -2.57 16.68 8.30
N VAL A 257 -2.68 15.65 7.46
CA VAL A 257 -1.53 14.86 7.01
C VAL A 257 -0.75 15.53 5.88
N VAL A 258 -1.26 16.63 5.31
CA VAL A 258 -0.50 17.43 4.34
C VAL A 258 0.49 18.33 5.08
N ASN A 259 0.04 18.98 6.16
CA ASN A 259 0.87 19.91 6.94
C ASN A 259 1.55 19.27 8.17
N ASP A 260 1.17 18.05 8.55
CA ASP A 260 1.72 17.28 9.68
C ASP A 260 1.82 15.78 9.33
N GLN A 261 2.70 15.45 8.40
CA GLN A 261 2.98 14.07 7.94
C GLN A 261 3.49 13.13 9.05
N GLU A 262 4.14 13.71 10.06
CA GLU A 262 4.57 13.00 11.27
C GLU A 262 3.42 12.80 12.27
N GLN A 263 2.22 13.31 11.99
CA GLN A 263 1.02 13.18 12.82
C GLN A 263 1.28 13.52 14.30
N LYS A 264 1.97 14.65 14.54
CA LYS A 264 2.37 15.12 15.88
C LYS A 264 1.28 15.94 16.58
N ARG A 265 0.42 16.61 15.81
CA ARG A 265 -0.51 17.64 16.30
C ARG A 265 -1.95 17.14 16.16
N ASP A 266 -2.49 16.61 17.25
CA ASP A 266 -3.90 16.20 17.30
C ASP A 266 -4.82 17.45 17.29
N LEU A 267 -5.69 17.50 16.29
CA LEU A 267 -6.64 18.57 16.05
C LEU A 267 -8.05 18.26 16.56
N ALA A 268 -8.31 17.07 17.11
CA ALA A 268 -9.67 16.64 17.47
C ALA A 268 -10.41 17.59 18.44
N ALA A 269 -9.67 18.26 19.32
CA ALA A 269 -10.21 19.28 20.23
C ALA A 269 -10.24 20.70 19.62
N ARG A 270 -9.37 20.99 18.64
CA ARG A 270 -9.20 22.32 18.05
C ARG A 270 -10.13 22.55 16.87
N ASP A 271 -10.41 21.52 16.08
CA ASP A 271 -11.32 21.54 14.94
C ASP A 271 -12.49 20.58 15.17
N ARG A 272 -13.38 20.97 16.08
CA ARG A 272 -14.54 20.17 16.49
C ARG A 272 -15.48 19.88 15.32
N THR A 273 -15.66 20.85 14.41
CA THR A 273 -16.53 20.69 13.24
C THR A 273 -16.04 19.59 12.31
N ARG A 274 -14.74 19.56 11.96
CA ARG A 274 -14.21 18.42 11.17
C ARG A 274 -14.33 17.12 11.92
N PHE A 275 -13.93 17.16 13.18
CA PHE A 275 -13.84 15.98 14.00
C PHE A 275 -15.19 15.26 14.04
N GLU A 276 -16.27 15.97 14.34
CA GLU A 276 -17.61 15.35 14.41
C GLU A 276 -18.08 14.89 13.02
N ALA A 277 -17.82 15.64 11.95
CA ALA A 277 -18.16 15.24 10.59
C ALA A 277 -17.45 13.93 10.18
N MET A 278 -16.12 13.88 10.36
CA MET A 278 -15.32 12.69 10.04
C MET A 278 -15.65 11.52 10.97
N LYS A 279 -15.94 11.76 12.26
CA LYS A 279 -16.35 10.69 13.18
C LYS A 279 -17.67 10.07 12.75
N SER A 280 -18.64 10.89 12.34
CA SER A 280 -19.92 10.39 11.80
C SER A 280 -19.72 9.57 10.52
N GLN A 281 -18.86 10.03 9.60
CA GLN A 281 -18.48 9.26 8.41
C GLN A 281 -17.82 7.92 8.77
N MET A 282 -16.87 7.93 9.70
CA MET A 282 -16.19 6.72 10.18
C MET A 282 -17.18 5.74 10.79
N GLU A 283 -18.13 6.21 11.60
CA GLU A 283 -19.14 5.36 12.21
C GLU A 283 -20.05 4.69 11.18
N ALA A 284 -20.51 5.45 10.18
CA ALA A 284 -21.31 4.91 9.10
C ALA A 284 -20.54 3.83 8.32
N MET A 285 -19.31 4.13 7.90
CA MET A 285 -18.46 3.17 7.17
C MET A 285 -18.10 1.95 8.00
N TYR A 286 -17.79 2.13 9.29
CA TYR A 286 -17.50 1.02 10.19
C TYR A 286 -18.69 0.07 10.29
N ARG A 287 -19.91 0.59 10.46
CA ARG A 287 -21.11 -0.25 10.53
C ARG A 287 -21.34 -1.02 9.22
N ASP A 288 -21.18 -0.34 8.08
CA ASP A 288 -21.38 -0.93 6.76
C ASP A 288 -20.38 -2.06 6.48
N VAL A 289 -19.07 -1.79 6.62
CA VAL A 289 -18.00 -2.76 6.41
C VAL A 289 -18.13 -3.98 7.35
N ASN A 290 -18.50 -3.77 8.61
CA ASN A 290 -18.66 -4.88 9.55
C ASN A 290 -19.96 -5.67 9.32
N ALA A 291 -21.02 -5.04 8.80
CA ALA A 291 -22.22 -5.75 8.38
C ALA A 291 -21.96 -6.64 7.17
N ASP A 292 -21.20 -6.15 6.18
CA ASP A 292 -20.73 -6.95 5.04
C ASP A 292 -19.86 -8.14 5.52
N ARG A 293 -18.84 -7.88 6.34
CA ARG A 293 -17.97 -8.91 6.92
C ARG A 293 -18.76 -10.04 7.61
N LEU A 294 -19.75 -9.69 8.44
CA LEU A 294 -20.56 -10.69 9.14
C LEU A 294 -21.45 -11.49 8.18
N ARG A 295 -22.00 -10.84 7.14
CA ARG A 295 -22.79 -11.51 6.12
C ARG A 295 -21.93 -12.51 5.35
N THR A 296 -20.74 -12.11 4.90
CA THR A 296 -19.80 -12.98 4.17
C THR A 296 -19.34 -14.15 5.03
N ALA A 297 -19.03 -13.92 6.31
CA ALA A 297 -18.65 -15.00 7.22
C ALA A 297 -19.76 -16.06 7.36
N ARG A 298 -21.02 -15.63 7.48
CA ARG A 298 -22.17 -16.53 7.55
C ARG A 298 -22.38 -17.33 6.25
N ALA A 299 -22.24 -16.69 5.08
CA ALA A 299 -22.36 -17.36 3.79
C ALA A 299 -21.34 -18.50 3.63
N ILE A 300 -20.08 -18.25 4.04
CA ILE A 300 -19.02 -19.26 4.04
C ILE A 300 -19.36 -20.42 4.99
N GLU A 301 -19.86 -20.13 6.20
CA GLU A 301 -20.27 -21.16 7.16
C GLU A 301 -21.47 -21.99 6.67
N SER A 302 -22.37 -21.40 5.89
CA SER A 302 -23.52 -22.10 5.30
C SER A 302 -23.21 -22.82 3.98
N GLY A 303 -22.02 -22.62 3.40
CA GLY A 303 -21.62 -23.23 2.13
C GLY A 303 -22.31 -22.61 0.90
N GLU A 304 -22.78 -21.37 1.02
CA GLU A 304 -23.27 -20.53 -0.10
C GLU A 304 -22.10 -19.80 -0.78
#